data_AF-M4Z1C2-F1
#
_entry.id   AF-M4Z1C2-F1
#
_cell.length_a   1.000
_cell.length_b   1.000
_cell.length_c   1.000
_cell.angle_alpha   90.00
_cell.angle_beta   90.00
_cell.angle_gamma   90.00
#
_symmetry.space_group_name_H-M   'P 1'
#
loop_
_entity.id
_entity.type
_entity.pdbx_description
1 polymer ?
#
loop_
_entity_poly.entity_id
_entity_poly.type
_entity_poly.pdbx_seq_one_letter_code
_entity_poly.pdbx_strand_id
1 'polypeptide(L)' 'MVYEIGRREPFLDHAKKGKDGRPGVSLDWFNMLYQVLLGQEKGPRFGSFVAVYGVNNAVAMIDGALARSA' A
#
# COMPACT_ATOMS: atom_id res chain seq x y z
N MET A 1 -5.88 -6.49 10.21
CA MET A 1 -4.50 -6.10 9.82
C MET A 1 -4.37 -5.90 8.31
N VAL A 2 -4.74 -6.88 7.49
CA VAL A 2 -4.68 -6.82 6.00
C VAL A 2 -5.42 -5.61 5.39
N TYR A 3 -6.52 -5.17 6.01
CA TYR A 3 -7.35 -4.05 5.54
C TYR A 3 -6.99 -2.68 6.13
N GLU A 4 -5.98 -2.62 7.01
CA GLU A 4 -5.58 -1.36 7.68
C GLU A 4 -4.41 -0.66 6.99
N ILE A 5 -3.85 -1.26 5.93
CA ILE A 5 -2.70 -0.69 5.23
C ILE A 5 -3.10 0.61 4.54
N GLY A 6 -2.40 1.70 4.89
CA GLY A 6 -2.66 3.04 4.36
C GLY A 6 -3.88 3.74 5.00
N ARG A 7 -4.50 3.15 6.02
CA ARG A 7 -5.72 3.69 6.63
C ARG A 7 -5.45 4.81 7.64
N ARG A 8 -4.74 5.84 7.18
CA ARG A 8 -4.40 7.06 7.93
C ARG A 8 -4.15 8.20 6.97
N GLU A 9 -4.31 9.43 7.44
CA GLU A 9 -3.87 10.61 6.68
C GLU A 9 -2.36 10.54 6.38
N PRO A 10 -1.90 11.03 5.21
CA PRO A 10 -2.67 11.70 4.14
C PRO A 10 -3.23 10.75 3.06
N PHE A 11 -3.30 9.45 3.32
CA PHE A 11 -3.59 8.44 2.30
C PHE A 11 -5.08 8.10 2.17
N LEU A 12 -5.96 8.78 2.89
CA LEU A 12 -7.40 8.51 2.85
C LEU A 12 -8.04 9.13 1.61
N ASP A 13 -8.96 8.38 1.00
CA ASP A 13 -9.89 8.87 -0.01
C ASP A 13 -11.25 9.08 0.68
N HIS A 14 -11.59 10.33 0.96
CA HIS A 14 -12.85 10.70 1.63
C HIS A 14 -14.07 10.64 0.70
N ALA A 15 -13.86 10.63 -0.62
CA ALA A 15 -14.94 10.50 -1.59
C ALA A 15 -15.42 9.05 -1.70
N LYS A 16 -14.53 8.07 -1.49
CA LYS A 16 -14.87 6.64 -1.56
C LYS A 16 -14.94 6.05 -0.16
N LYS A 17 -16.11 5.54 0.24
CA LYS A 17 -16.26 4.84 1.52
C LYS A 17 -16.03 3.34 1.38
N GLY A 18 -15.35 2.75 2.36
CA GLY A 18 -15.25 1.31 2.53
C GLY A 18 -16.58 0.69 2.96
N LYS A 19 -16.63 -0.65 2.97
CA LYS A 19 -17.83 -1.41 3.40
C LYS A 19 -18.24 -1.15 4.86
N ASP A 20 -17.31 -0.67 5.67
CA ASP A 20 -17.48 -0.29 7.08
C ASP A 20 -17.84 1.19 7.26
N GLY A 21 -18.11 1.93 6.17
CA GLY A 21 -18.50 3.34 6.18
C GLY A 21 -17.36 4.32 6.43
N ARG A 22 -16.16 3.86 6.77
CA ARG A 22 -14.96 4.68 6.91
C ARG A 22 -14.44 5.11 5.53
N PRO A 23 -13.67 6.21 5.44
CA PRO A 23 -12.94 6.55 4.21
C PRO A 23 -12.13 5.36 3.69
N GLY A 24 -12.07 5.26 2.36
CA GLY A 24 -11.19 4.37 1.64
C GLY A 24 -9.75 4.86 1.72
N VAL A 25 -8.86 4.12 1.10
CA VAL A 25 -7.45 4.51 0.93
C VAL A 25 -7.24 4.83 -0.54
N SER A 26 -6.45 5.86 -0.82
CA SER A 26 -6.13 6.34 -2.16
C SER A 26 -5.61 5.22 -3.05
N LEU A 27 -6.21 5.09 -4.24
CA LEU A 27 -5.73 4.16 -5.26
C LEU A 27 -4.36 4.57 -5.76
N ASP A 28 -4.12 5.87 -5.93
CA ASP A 28 -2.84 6.40 -6.40
C ASP A 28 -1.71 6.08 -5.43
N TRP A 29 -2.01 6.07 -4.13
CA TRP A 29 -1.06 5.62 -3.12
C TRP A 29 -0.66 4.15 -3.30
N PHE A 30 -1.62 3.25 -3.55
CA PHE A 30 -1.30 1.85 -3.84
C PHE A 30 -0.54 1.69 -5.16
N ASN A 31 -0.93 2.42 -6.22
CA ASN A 31 -0.23 2.40 -7.49
C ASN A 31 1.22 2.86 -7.34
N MET A 32 1.47 3.91 -6.57
CA MET A 32 2.83 4.35 -6.23
C MET A 32 3.64 3.24 -5.56
N LEU A 33 3.06 2.52 -4.59
CA LEU A 33 3.74 1.38 -3.97
C LEU A 33 4.09 0.29 -5.00
N TYR A 34 3.23 0.01 -5.97
CA TYR A 34 3.56 -0.96 -7.03
C TYR A 34 4.65 -0.48 -7.96
N GLN A 35 4.66 0.80 -8.30
CA GLN A 35 5.68 1.38 -9.17
C GLN A 35 7.05 1.37 -8.47
N VAL A 36 7.12 1.84 -7.22
CA VAL A 36 8.38 1.97 -6.48
C VAL A 36 8.93 0.60 -6.07
N LEU A 37 8.07 -0.32 -5.63
CA LEU A 37 8.51 -1.59 -5.05
C LEU A 37 8.69 -2.67 -6.12
N LEU A 38 7.83 -2.69 -7.15
CA LEU A 38 7.76 -3.77 -8.14
C LEU A 38 8.00 -3.32 -9.58
N GLY A 39 8.10 -2.02 -9.85
CA GLY A 39 8.20 -1.48 -11.22
C GLY A 39 6.93 -1.73 -12.05
N GLN A 40 5.78 -1.90 -11.40
CA GLN A 40 4.50 -2.19 -12.05
C GLN A 40 3.52 -1.03 -11.86
N GLU A 41 2.73 -0.69 -12.88
CA GLU A 41 1.71 0.37 -12.76
C GLU A 41 0.57 0.02 -11.80
N LYS A 42 0.28 -1.28 -11.66
CA LYS A 42 -0.79 -1.82 -10.82
C LYS A 42 -0.43 -3.21 -10.32
N GLY A 43 -1.11 -3.67 -9.28
CA GLY A 43 -0.88 -4.99 -8.69
C GLY A 43 -2.13 -5.59 -8.04
N PRO A 44 -2.01 -6.77 -7.39
CA PRO A 44 -3.10 -7.39 -6.63
C PRO A 44 -3.51 -6.51 -5.43
N ARG A 45 -4.31 -6.99 -4.48
CA ARG A 45 -4.55 -6.22 -3.25
C ARG A 45 -3.28 -6.18 -2.39
N PHE A 46 -2.77 -4.98 -2.09
CA PHE A 46 -1.50 -4.81 -1.36
C PHE A 46 -1.54 -5.47 0.02
N GLY A 47 -2.67 -5.34 0.73
CA GLY A 47 -2.92 -6.05 1.99
C GLY A 47 -2.68 -7.55 1.89
N SER A 48 -3.23 -8.21 0.87
CA SER A 48 -3.09 -9.66 0.67
C SER A 48 -1.65 -10.04 0.35
N PHE A 49 -0.95 -9.20 -0.42
CA PHE A 49 0.48 -9.36 -0.67
C PHE A 49 1.27 -9.34 0.65
N VAL A 50 1.08 -8.33 1.51
CA VAL A 50 1.77 -8.23 2.80
C VAL A 50 1.39 -9.38 3.74
N ALA A 51 0.15 -9.86 3.68
CA ALA A 51 -0.31 -10.99 4.49
C ALA A 51 0.46 -12.29 4.17
N VAL A 52 0.79 -12.51 2.89
CA VAL A 52 1.53 -13.70 2.43
C VAL A 52 3.04 -13.49 2.54
N TYR A 53 3.53 -12.31 2.12
CA TYR A 53 4.95 -11.99 2.07
C TYR A 53 5.54 -11.73 3.47
N GLY A 54 4.72 -11.27 4.41
CA GLY A 54 5.12 -10.92 5.77
C GLY A 54 5.47 -9.44 5.92
N VAL A 55 5.14 -8.86 7.08
CA VAL A 55 5.33 -7.43 7.38
C VAL A 55 6.81 -7.05 7.33
N ASN A 56 7.69 -7.82 7.98
CA ASN A 56 9.13 -7.51 8.01
C ASN A 56 9.75 -7.53 6.61
N ASN A 57 9.35 -8.49 5.77
CA ASN A 57 9.83 -8.56 4.39
C ASN A 57 9.31 -7.39 3.56
N ALA A 58 8.05 -6.97 3.76
CA ALA A 58 7.49 -5.79 3.09
C ALA A 58 8.21 -4.50 3.50
N VAL A 59 8.54 -4.34 4.79
CA VAL A 59 9.35 -3.21 5.28
C VAL A 59 10.75 -3.23 4.65
N ALA A 60 11.44 -4.37 4.67
CA ALA A 60 12.77 -4.49 4.06
C ALA A 60 12.77 -4.20 2.55
N MET A 61 11.69 -4.57 1.84
CA MET A 61 11.51 -4.23 0.43
C MET A 61 11.36 -2.72 0.22
N ILE A 62 10.62 -2.03 1.09
CA ILE A 62 10.48 -0.57 1.07
C ILE A 62 11.82 0.09 1.34
N ASP A 63 12.53 -0.32 2.40
CA ASP A 63 13.84 0.23 2.74
C ASP A 63 14.84 0.04 1.59
N GLY A 64 14.86 -1.16 1.00
CA GLY A 64 15.69 -1.45 -0.16
C GLY A 64 15.34 -0.62 -1.39
N ALA A 65 14.06 -0.29 -1.61
CA ALA A 65 13.66 0.60 -2.69
C ALA A 65 14.09 2.05 -2.45
N LEU A 66 13.89 2.56 -1.23
CA LEU A 66 14.31 3.91 -0.86
C LEU A 66 15.84 4.09 -0.94
N ALA A 67 16.61 3.07 -0.56
CA ALA A 67 18.08 3.10 -0.66
C ALA A 67 18.60 3.10 -2.10
N ARG A 68 17.84 2.58 -3.08
CA ARG A 68 18.21 2.63 -4.51
C ARG A 68 17.87 3.98 -5.15
N SER A 69 16.96 4.73 -4.56
CA SER A 69 16.48 6.02 -5.08
C SER A 69 17.23 7.24 -4.50
N ALA A 70 18.16 7.01 -3.57
CA ALA A 70 19.05 8.02 -3.00
C ALA A 70 20.41 8.01 -3.71
#